data_AF-A0A2S0KN24-F1
#
_entry.id   AF-A0A2S0KN24-F1
#
_cell.length_a   1.000
_cell.length_b   1.000
_cell.length_c   1.000
_cell.angle_alpha   90.00
_cell.angle_beta   90.00
_cell.angle_gamma   90.00
#
_symmetry.space_group_name_H-M   'P 1'
#
loop_
_entity.id
_entity.type
_entity.pdbx_description
1 polymer ?
#
loop_
_entity_poly.entity_id
_entity_poly.type
_entity_poly.pdbx_seq_one_letter_code
_entity_poly.pdbx_strand_id
1 'polypeptide(L)'
;MKRKYLILPVFIVVIILLLFSINKFSGYKNIKSTESNMNNSKLTSNDNLDEFDRSKEDIAIDQKISQQRKKNEKTYKEDGIAGSFVAGSGLAPKRSKEDFVSIMNGLSKYIDEHPDLYPKYDEFSEEMTVGTSVDPRFEKLIYGEPRANSELIANVDKSDLIVMEARRLDGNYDDVLMQKNTDGVWEVLFVGNYYSIKDDLFKK
;
A
#
# COMPACT_ATOMS: atom_id res chain seq x y z
N MET A 1 14.06 -33.86 49.53
CA MET A 1 15.07 -32.83 49.18
C MET A 1 14.67 -32.15 47.87
N LYS A 2 13.95 -31.03 47.95
CA LYS A 2 14.38 -29.67 47.54
C LYS A 2 14.92 -29.54 46.09
N ARG A 3 14.03 -29.57 45.11
CA ARG A 3 14.22 -28.97 43.76
C ARG A 3 12.90 -28.38 43.25
N LYS A 4 12.33 -27.39 43.93
CA LYS A 4 11.17 -26.63 43.40
C LYS A 4 11.18 -25.12 43.68
N TYR A 5 12.24 -24.58 44.28
CA TYR A 5 12.27 -23.17 44.70
C TYR A 5 13.32 -22.30 43.99
N LEU A 6 14.05 -22.83 42.99
CA LEU A 6 15.09 -22.07 42.31
C LEU A 6 14.65 -21.45 40.97
N ILE A 7 13.45 -21.74 40.48
CA ILE A 7 12.99 -21.28 39.15
C ILE A 7 12.35 -19.89 39.25
N LEU A 8 11.60 -19.62 40.33
CA LEU A 8 10.94 -18.33 40.55
C LEU A 8 11.92 -17.15 40.67
N PRO A 9 13.02 -17.21 41.46
CA PRO A 9 13.94 -16.09 41.54
C PRO A 9 14.73 -15.87 40.23
N VAL A 10 15.02 -16.92 39.47
CA VAL A 10 15.71 -16.80 38.17
C VAL A 10 14.80 -16.13 37.13
N PHE A 11 13.51 -16.47 37.12
CA PHE A 11 12.53 -15.86 36.21
C PHE A 11 12.34 -14.37 36.48
N ILE A 12 12.32 -13.96 37.75
CA ILE A 12 12.23 -12.55 38.14
C ILE A 12 13.48 -11.76 37.72
N VAL A 13 14.68 -12.34 37.86
CA VAL A 13 15.93 -11.69 37.42
C VAL A 13 15.97 -11.49 35.90
N VAL A 14 15.46 -12.46 35.12
CA VAL A 14 15.36 -12.34 33.64
C VAL A 14 14.39 -11.22 33.24
N ILE A 15 13.25 -11.09 33.92
CA ILE A 15 12.27 -10.02 33.66
C ILE A 15 12.87 -8.65 34.00
N ILE A 16 13.59 -8.52 35.12
CA ILE A 16 14.23 -7.26 35.52
C ILE A 16 15.32 -6.87 34.51
N LEU A 17 16.10 -7.81 33.98
CA LEU A 17 17.10 -7.57 32.94
C LEU A 17 16.48 -7.18 31.59
N LEU A 18 15.33 -7.77 31.23
CA LEU A 18 14.57 -7.39 30.03
C LEU A 18 14.02 -5.96 30.15
N LEU A 19 13.43 -5.62 31.30
CA LEU A 19 12.92 -4.26 31.57
C LEU A 19 14.04 -3.20 31.58
N PHE A 20 15.23 -3.55 32.10
CA PHE A 20 16.40 -2.65 32.05
C PHE A 20 16.97 -2.49 30.63
N SER A 21 16.87 -3.52 29.79
CA SER A 21 17.31 -3.46 28.39
C SER A 21 16.38 -2.62 27.52
N ILE A 22 15.07 -2.61 27.82
CA ILE A 22 14.09 -1.74 27.16
C ILE A 22 14.35 -0.26 27.52
N ASN A 23 14.77 0.04 28.76
CA ASN A 23 15.07 1.40 29.20
C ASN A 23 16.43 1.95 28.72
N LYS A 24 17.40 1.10 28.33
CA LYS A 24 18.71 1.55 27.84
C LYS A 24 18.80 1.74 26.31
N PHE A 25 17.78 1.33 25.55
CA PHE A 25 17.63 1.70 24.13
C PHE A 25 16.84 3.01 23.93
N SER A 26 16.59 3.77 25.00
CA SER A 26 16.04 5.14 24.98
C SER A 26 17.07 6.18 24.50
N GLY A 27 17.81 5.85 23.44
CA GLY A 27 18.89 6.65 22.86
C GLY A 27 18.60 7.23 21.48
N TYR A 28 17.37 7.11 20.97
CA TYR A 28 16.97 7.74 19.72
C TYR A 28 15.97 8.84 19.98
N LYS A 29 16.42 10.06 19.62
CA LYS A 29 15.63 11.29 19.52
C LYS A 29 14.18 10.94 19.17
N ASN A 30 13.28 11.40 20.03
CA ASN A 30 11.92 11.76 19.65
C ASN A 30 11.99 12.62 18.38
N ILE A 31 11.96 11.98 17.21
CA ILE A 31 11.21 12.54 16.10
C ILE A 31 9.79 12.38 16.62
N LYS A 32 9.32 13.44 17.29
CA LYS A 32 7.88 13.67 17.43
C LYS A 32 7.28 13.18 16.13
N SER A 33 6.32 12.27 16.25
CA SER A 33 5.20 12.15 15.34
C SER A 33 4.77 13.58 15.03
N THR A 34 5.40 14.14 14.02
CA THR A 34 5.09 15.48 13.58
C THR A 34 3.88 15.18 12.75
N GLU A 35 2.73 15.50 13.32
CA GLU A 35 1.45 15.69 12.65
C GLU A 35 1.58 16.83 11.60
N SER A 36 2.61 16.81 10.76
CA SER A 36 2.84 17.65 9.58
C SER A 36 3.64 16.79 8.60
N ASN A 37 3.03 16.09 7.64
CA ASN A 37 2.20 16.66 6.59
C ASN A 37 1.05 15.73 6.16
N MET A 38 0.26 15.20 7.10
CA MET A 38 -1.12 14.79 6.80
C MET A 38 -2.04 16.03 6.77
N ASN A 39 -1.53 17.16 6.27
CA ASN A 39 -2.36 18.31 5.96
C ASN A 39 -2.78 18.17 4.52
N ASN A 40 -4.03 17.76 4.31
CA ASN A 40 -4.78 18.09 3.11
C ASN A 40 -4.03 17.83 1.79
N SER A 41 -3.61 16.57 1.52
CA SER A 41 -4.10 16.07 0.24
C SER A 41 -5.60 16.02 0.43
N LYS A 42 -6.23 17.14 0.08
CA LYS A 42 -7.66 17.19 -0.11
C LYS A 42 -7.86 15.99 -1.03
N LEU A 43 -8.60 14.98 -0.58
CA LEU A 43 -9.27 14.03 -1.46
C LEU A 43 -10.26 14.85 -2.30
N THR A 44 -9.76 15.83 -3.06
CA THR A 44 -10.40 16.27 -4.26
C THR A 44 -10.36 15.03 -5.11
N SER A 45 -11.55 14.53 -5.38
CA SER A 45 -11.92 13.79 -6.57
C SER A 45 -11.29 14.42 -7.84
N ASN A 46 -9.97 14.41 -7.94
CA ASN A 46 -9.20 14.82 -9.10
C ASN A 46 -9.15 13.64 -10.07
N ASP A 47 -10.34 13.09 -10.31
CA ASP A 47 -10.68 12.28 -11.47
C ASP A 47 -10.69 13.14 -12.75
N ASN A 48 -10.55 14.47 -12.60
CA ASN A 48 -10.41 15.36 -13.73
C ASN A 48 -9.01 15.21 -14.32
N LEU A 49 -8.80 14.09 -15.03
CA LEU A 49 -7.54 13.82 -15.72
C LEU A 49 -7.16 14.96 -16.71
N ASP A 50 -8.12 15.82 -17.06
CA ASP A 50 -7.92 17.01 -17.89
C ASP A 50 -7.06 18.10 -17.22
N GLU A 51 -6.82 18.01 -15.91
CA GLU A 51 -5.89 18.91 -15.22
C GLU A 51 -4.41 18.52 -15.41
N PHE A 52 -4.15 17.28 -15.80
CA PHE A 52 -2.79 16.79 -16.05
C PHE A 52 -2.43 16.94 -17.52
N ASP A 53 -1.20 17.38 -17.77
CA ASP A 53 -0.63 17.37 -19.12
C ASP A 53 -0.29 15.92 -19.52
N ARG A 54 -1.16 15.31 -20.31
CA ARG A 54 -1.09 13.90 -20.71
C ARG A 54 -0.71 13.75 -22.18
N SER A 55 0.26 12.87 -22.43
CA SER A 55 0.60 12.48 -23.80
C SER A 55 -0.51 11.66 -24.46
N LYS A 56 -0.44 11.47 -25.78
CA LYS A 56 -1.38 10.58 -26.50
C LYS A 56 -1.22 9.13 -26.03
N GLU A 57 0.00 8.72 -25.71
CA GLU A 57 0.34 7.41 -25.21
C GLU A 57 -0.28 7.19 -23.82
N ASP A 58 -0.21 8.20 -22.96
CA ASP A 58 -0.81 8.22 -21.63
C ASP A 58 -2.34 8.06 -21.68
N ILE A 59 -3.02 8.83 -22.53
CA ILE A 59 -4.48 8.72 -22.73
C ILE A 59 -4.85 7.31 -23.22
N ALA A 60 -4.04 6.72 -24.12
CA ALA A 60 -4.28 5.37 -24.61
C ALA A 60 -4.08 4.30 -23.51
N ILE A 61 -3.16 4.50 -22.57
CA ILE A 61 -2.97 3.64 -21.40
C ILE A 61 -4.18 3.76 -20.46
N ASP A 62 -4.61 4.99 -20.14
CA ASP A 62 -5.78 5.24 -19.28
C ASP A 62 -7.04 4.52 -19.82
N GLN A 63 -7.26 4.60 -21.14
CA GLN A 63 -8.38 3.91 -21.79
C GLN A 63 -8.29 2.39 -21.68
N LYS A 64 -7.09 1.82 -21.86
CA LYS A 64 -6.87 0.36 -21.71
C LYS A 64 -7.12 -0.10 -20.29
N ILE A 65 -6.65 0.65 -19.29
CA ILE A 65 -6.87 0.38 -17.87
C ILE A 65 -8.37 0.39 -17.57
N SER A 66 -9.10 1.42 -18.02
CA SER A 66 -10.55 1.52 -17.80
C SER A 66 -11.31 0.34 -18.41
N GLN A 67 -10.97 -0.08 -19.63
CA GLN A 67 -11.58 -1.24 -20.27
C GLN A 67 -11.29 -2.54 -19.51
N GLN A 68 -10.06 -2.69 -19.00
CA GLN A 68 -9.69 -3.87 -18.24
C GLN A 68 -10.41 -3.96 -16.90
N ARG A 69 -10.51 -2.85 -16.15
CA ARG A 69 -11.24 -2.82 -14.87
C ARG A 69 -12.68 -3.28 -15.06
N LYS A 70 -13.37 -2.77 -16.09
CA LYS A 70 -14.72 -3.22 -16.47
C LYS A 70 -14.79 -4.71 -16.83
N LYS A 71 -13.77 -5.22 -17.51
CA LYS A 71 -13.68 -6.66 -17.84
C LYS A 71 -13.47 -7.50 -16.57
N ASN A 72 -12.58 -7.07 -15.67
CA ASN A 72 -12.30 -7.76 -14.41
C ASN A 72 -13.53 -7.80 -13.51
N GLU A 73 -14.24 -6.67 -13.36
CA GLU A 73 -15.51 -6.61 -12.63
C GLU A 73 -16.53 -7.60 -13.20
N LYS A 74 -16.66 -7.64 -14.54
CA LYS A 74 -17.56 -8.57 -15.21
C LYS A 74 -17.18 -10.02 -14.94
N THR A 75 -15.91 -10.39 -15.16
CA THR A 75 -15.41 -11.75 -14.92
C THR A 75 -15.53 -12.16 -13.45
N TYR A 76 -15.30 -11.25 -12.51
CA TYR A 76 -15.51 -11.54 -11.09
C TYR A 76 -16.98 -11.83 -10.78
N LYS A 77 -17.91 -11.04 -11.33
CA LYS A 77 -19.35 -11.25 -11.16
C LYS A 77 -19.86 -12.54 -11.82
N GLU A 78 -19.32 -12.91 -12.98
CA GLU A 78 -19.75 -14.09 -13.73
C GLU A 78 -19.12 -15.39 -13.19
N ASP A 79 -17.82 -15.36 -12.88
CA ASP A 79 -17.02 -16.57 -12.63
C ASP A 79 -16.44 -16.64 -11.21
N GLY A 80 -16.56 -15.58 -10.40
CA GLY A 80 -15.92 -15.48 -9.08
C GLY A 80 -14.39 -15.35 -9.16
N ILE A 81 -13.85 -15.01 -10.33
CA ILE A 81 -12.41 -14.94 -10.59
C ILE A 81 -11.99 -13.48 -10.68
N ALA A 82 -11.10 -13.04 -9.78
CA ALA A 82 -10.43 -11.75 -9.93
C ALA A 82 -9.51 -11.83 -11.15
N GLY A 83 -9.88 -11.11 -12.22
CA GLY A 83 -9.08 -11.10 -13.44
C GLY A 83 -7.71 -10.47 -13.19
N SER A 84 -6.64 -11.15 -13.57
CA SER A 84 -5.31 -10.53 -13.56
C SER A 84 -5.15 -9.66 -14.81
N PHE A 85 -5.01 -8.36 -14.63
CA PHE A 85 -4.10 -7.64 -15.52
C PHE A 85 -2.71 -7.97 -15.01
N VAL A 86 -1.88 -8.59 -15.84
CA VAL A 86 -0.44 -8.61 -15.55
C VAL A 86 0.01 -7.17 -15.71
N ALA A 87 0.04 -6.43 -14.60
CA ALA A 87 0.55 -5.09 -14.57
C ALA A 87 2.03 -5.15 -14.93
N GLY A 88 2.34 -4.65 -16.12
CA GLY A 88 3.65 -4.13 -16.44
C GLY A 88 4.66 -5.05 -17.13
N SER A 89 5.82 -4.43 -17.30
CA SER A 89 7.06 -4.91 -17.90
C SER A 89 7.69 -6.13 -17.21
N GLY A 90 7.13 -6.60 -16.09
CA GLY A 90 7.71 -7.68 -15.28
C GLY A 90 8.81 -7.18 -14.33
N LEU A 91 8.74 -5.90 -13.94
CA LEU A 91 9.69 -5.28 -13.01
C LEU A 91 9.25 -5.41 -11.55
N ALA A 92 7.96 -5.61 -11.28
CA ALA A 92 7.49 -5.80 -9.91
C ALA A 92 8.13 -7.04 -9.25
N PRO A 93 8.56 -6.95 -7.98
CA PRO A 93 9.05 -8.09 -7.23
C PRO A 93 8.00 -9.20 -7.13
N LYS A 94 8.43 -10.46 -7.30
CA LYS A 94 7.57 -11.62 -7.04
C LYS A 94 7.17 -11.64 -5.56
N ARG A 95 5.89 -11.88 -5.28
CA ARG A 95 5.35 -11.95 -3.92
C ARG A 95 4.96 -13.38 -3.55
N SER A 96 5.14 -13.72 -2.27
CA SER A 96 4.56 -14.96 -1.73
C SER A 96 3.07 -14.76 -1.43
N LYS A 97 2.35 -15.87 -1.22
CA LYS A 97 0.94 -15.81 -0.85
C LYS A 97 0.76 -15.10 0.50
N GLU A 98 1.63 -15.38 1.45
CA GLU A 98 1.59 -14.83 2.81
C GLU A 98 1.81 -13.31 2.80
N ASP A 99 2.75 -12.83 1.98
CA ASP A 99 2.99 -11.39 1.84
C ASP A 99 1.79 -10.71 1.17
N PHE A 100 1.19 -11.33 0.15
CA PHE A 100 -0.03 -10.81 -0.48
C PHE A 100 -1.21 -10.72 0.51
N VAL A 101 -1.42 -11.74 1.35
CA VAL A 101 -2.43 -11.68 2.43
C VAL A 101 -2.15 -10.52 3.39
N SER A 102 -0.88 -10.29 3.74
CA SER A 102 -0.50 -9.16 4.61
C SER A 102 -0.77 -7.80 3.96
N ILE A 103 -0.52 -7.66 2.65
CA ILE A 103 -0.87 -6.46 1.87
C ILE A 103 -2.38 -6.23 1.91
N MET A 104 -3.18 -7.27 1.64
CA MET A 104 -4.64 -7.18 1.65
C MET A 104 -5.17 -6.76 3.02
N ASN A 105 -4.59 -7.25 4.11
CA ASN A 105 -4.95 -6.83 5.47
C ASN A 105 -4.65 -5.35 5.74
N GLY A 106 -3.53 -4.84 5.23
CA GLY A 106 -3.20 -3.41 5.33
C GLY A 106 -4.18 -2.54 4.53
N LEU A 107 -4.52 -2.98 3.32
CA LEU A 107 -5.45 -2.28 2.44
C LEU A 107 -6.89 -2.30 2.98
N SER A 108 -7.36 -3.45 3.47
CA SER A 108 -8.71 -3.58 4.03
C SER A 108 -8.89 -2.71 5.27
N LYS A 109 -7.88 -2.65 6.14
CA LYS A 109 -7.87 -1.74 7.29
C LYS A 109 -8.04 -0.29 6.84
N TYR A 110 -7.27 0.16 5.85
CA TYR A 110 -7.40 1.53 5.33
C TYR A 110 -8.80 1.79 4.75
N ILE A 111 -9.36 0.85 3.99
CA ILE A 111 -10.71 0.96 3.41
C ILE A 111 -11.78 1.08 4.50
N ASP A 112 -11.71 0.22 5.51
CA ASP A 112 -12.68 0.21 6.62
C ASP A 112 -12.58 1.49 7.49
N GLU A 113 -11.42 2.13 7.54
CA GLU A 113 -11.19 3.43 8.19
C GLU A 113 -11.72 4.62 7.36
N HIS A 114 -12.00 4.44 6.06
CA HIS A 114 -12.45 5.49 5.14
C HIS A 114 -13.79 5.15 4.43
N PRO A 115 -14.88 4.93 5.20
CA PRO A 115 -16.16 4.49 4.66
C PRO A 115 -16.91 5.57 3.85
N ASP A 116 -16.46 6.82 3.89
CA ASP A 116 -16.97 7.92 3.07
C ASP A 116 -16.47 7.88 1.62
N LEU A 117 -15.41 7.10 1.37
CA LEU A 117 -14.78 6.97 0.05
C LEU A 117 -14.99 5.58 -0.56
N TYR A 118 -14.93 4.54 0.26
CA TYR A 118 -14.90 3.16 -0.18
C TYR A 118 -16.09 2.35 0.35
N PRO A 119 -16.58 1.37 -0.42
CA PRO A 119 -17.43 0.33 0.14
C PRO A 119 -16.63 -0.45 1.20
N LYS A 120 -17.30 -0.86 2.28
CA LYS A 120 -16.70 -1.69 3.32
C LYS A 120 -16.03 -2.92 2.69
N TYR A 121 -14.83 -3.26 3.16
CA TYR A 121 -14.15 -4.44 2.67
C TYR A 121 -14.87 -5.71 3.14
N ASP A 122 -15.16 -6.60 2.19
CA ASP A 122 -15.73 -7.93 2.43
C ASP A 122 -15.05 -8.92 1.49
N GLU A 123 -14.34 -9.89 2.08
CA GLU A 123 -13.62 -10.95 1.35
C GLU A 123 -14.56 -11.80 0.49
N PHE A 124 -15.83 -11.90 0.88
CA PHE A 124 -16.87 -12.68 0.19
C PHE A 124 -17.85 -11.80 -0.59
N SER A 125 -17.47 -10.55 -0.85
CA SER A 125 -18.26 -9.62 -1.67
C SER A 125 -18.52 -10.19 -3.06
N GLU A 126 -19.74 -10.00 -3.56
CA GLU A 126 -20.11 -10.26 -4.96
C GLU A 126 -19.50 -9.23 -5.93
N GLU A 127 -18.90 -8.16 -5.39
CA GLU A 127 -18.17 -7.15 -6.16
C GLU A 127 -16.69 -7.16 -5.83
N MET A 128 -15.85 -7.05 -6.86
CA MET A 128 -14.42 -6.81 -6.70
C MET A 128 -14.20 -5.35 -6.31
N THR A 129 -13.82 -5.11 -5.05
CA THR A 129 -13.60 -3.75 -4.51
C THR A 129 -12.14 -3.37 -4.38
N VAL A 130 -11.23 -4.34 -4.50
CA VAL A 130 -9.78 -4.16 -4.38
C VAL A 130 -9.03 -5.14 -5.28
N GLY A 131 -7.80 -4.78 -5.65
CA GLY A 131 -6.93 -5.64 -6.45
C GLY A 131 -5.51 -5.10 -6.51
N THR A 132 -4.62 -5.83 -7.19
CA THR A 132 -3.31 -5.26 -7.57
C THR A 132 -3.52 -4.19 -8.63
N SER A 133 -2.85 -3.04 -8.53
CA SER A 133 -2.97 -2.01 -9.57
C SER A 133 -2.54 -2.56 -10.92
N VAL A 134 -3.30 -2.18 -11.93
CA VAL A 134 -3.13 -2.62 -13.31
C VAL A 134 -2.38 -1.59 -14.17
N ASP A 135 -1.87 -0.50 -13.58
CA ASP A 135 -1.19 0.55 -14.36
C ASP A 135 0.30 0.22 -14.57
N PRO A 136 0.74 -0.05 -15.82
CA PRO A 136 2.13 -0.42 -16.10
C PRO A 136 3.14 0.71 -15.83
N ARG A 137 2.68 1.95 -15.68
CA ARG A 137 3.55 3.11 -15.47
C ARG A 137 4.12 3.13 -14.05
N PHE A 138 3.40 2.59 -13.06
CA PHE A 138 3.94 2.44 -11.70
C PHE A 138 5.13 1.51 -11.64
N GLU A 139 5.14 0.41 -12.43
CA GLU A 139 6.30 -0.48 -12.44
C GLU A 139 7.58 0.24 -12.85
N LYS A 140 7.51 1.06 -13.90
CA LYS A 140 8.64 1.85 -14.37
C LYS A 140 9.05 2.90 -13.35
N LEU A 141 8.07 3.53 -12.70
CA LEU A 141 8.28 4.59 -11.71
C LEU A 141 8.95 4.07 -10.43
N ILE A 142 8.48 2.95 -9.91
CA ILE A 142 8.86 2.41 -8.59
C ILE A 142 10.02 1.41 -8.72
N TYR A 143 10.00 0.54 -9.73
CA TYR A 143 10.94 -0.58 -9.85
C TYR A 143 11.97 -0.41 -10.97
N GLY A 144 11.81 0.59 -11.85
CA GLY A 144 12.73 0.87 -12.94
C GLY A 144 14.18 1.16 -12.48
N GLU A 145 15.10 1.07 -13.45
CA GLU A 145 16.51 1.45 -13.29
C GLU A 145 16.90 2.48 -14.37
N PRO A 146 17.38 3.69 -14.00
CA PRO A 146 17.40 4.21 -12.64
C PRO A 146 15.98 4.44 -12.11
N ARG A 147 15.79 4.23 -10.81
CA ARG A 147 14.51 4.55 -10.14
C ARG A 147 14.23 6.06 -10.25
N ALA A 148 12.96 6.43 -10.39
CA ALA A 148 12.58 7.84 -10.36
C ALA A 148 12.93 8.45 -8.99
N ASN A 149 13.42 9.69 -8.99
CA ASN A 149 13.80 10.40 -7.76
C ASN A 149 12.56 10.63 -6.90
N SER A 150 12.58 10.16 -5.67
CA SER A 150 11.55 10.45 -4.67
C SER A 150 12.18 10.44 -3.29
N GLU A 151 12.08 11.53 -2.54
CA GLU A 151 12.61 11.58 -1.17
C GLU A 151 11.89 10.61 -0.23
N LEU A 152 10.59 10.38 -0.45
CA LEU A 152 9.76 9.56 0.41
C LEU A 152 10.11 8.07 0.32
N ILE A 153 10.46 7.59 -0.87
CA ILE A 153 10.70 6.16 -1.12
C ILE A 153 12.13 5.83 -1.57
N ALA A 154 13.04 6.81 -1.65
CA ALA A 154 14.42 6.61 -2.12
C ALA A 154 15.17 5.52 -1.34
N ASN A 155 14.96 5.45 -0.02
CA ASN A 155 15.63 4.51 0.87
C ASN A 155 14.80 3.27 1.18
N VAL A 156 13.63 3.10 0.53
CA VAL A 156 12.74 1.97 0.74
C VAL A 156 13.08 0.88 -0.27
N ASP A 157 13.25 -0.35 0.21
CA ASP A 157 13.48 -1.51 -0.66
C ASP A 157 12.31 -1.66 -1.64
N LYS A 158 12.62 -2.01 -2.89
CA LYS A 158 11.62 -2.22 -3.94
C LYS A 158 10.62 -3.33 -3.56
N SER A 159 11.08 -4.35 -2.85
CA SER A 159 10.24 -5.45 -2.36
C SER A 159 9.26 -5.02 -1.27
N ASP A 160 9.54 -3.89 -0.59
CA ASP A 160 8.70 -3.31 0.45
C ASP A 160 7.73 -2.25 -0.09
N LEU A 161 7.51 -2.21 -1.40
CA LEU A 161 6.57 -1.29 -2.05
C LEU A 161 5.65 -2.01 -3.01
N ILE A 162 4.38 -1.62 -3.02
CA ILE A 162 3.38 -2.12 -3.96
C ILE A 162 2.35 -1.05 -4.27
N VAL A 163 1.76 -1.11 -5.46
CA VAL A 163 0.56 -0.32 -5.77
C VAL A 163 -0.61 -1.27 -5.92
N MET A 164 -1.62 -1.05 -5.09
CA MET A 164 -2.91 -1.73 -5.15
C MET A 164 -3.92 -0.81 -5.82
N GLU A 165 -5.08 -1.33 -6.20
CA GLU A 165 -6.23 -0.53 -6.60
C GLU A 165 -7.39 -0.76 -5.64
N ALA A 166 -8.15 0.31 -5.38
CA ALA A 166 -9.35 0.28 -4.55
C ALA A 166 -10.49 1.00 -5.27
N ARG A 167 -11.64 0.34 -5.36
CA ARG A 167 -12.84 0.88 -6.00
C ARG A 167 -13.57 1.78 -5.02
N ARG A 168 -13.83 3.02 -5.42
CA ARG A 168 -14.58 4.03 -4.67
C ARG A 168 -16.09 3.81 -4.78
N LEU A 169 -16.85 4.44 -3.90
CA LEU A 169 -18.32 4.42 -3.89
C LEU A 169 -18.95 4.98 -5.17
N ASP A 170 -18.27 5.90 -5.87
CA ASP A 170 -18.71 6.46 -7.15
C ASP A 170 -18.37 5.56 -8.36
N GLY A 171 -17.71 4.42 -8.13
CA GLY A 171 -17.30 3.47 -9.15
C GLY A 171 -15.96 3.78 -9.81
N ASN A 172 -15.31 4.90 -9.48
CA ASN A 172 -13.93 5.16 -9.89
C ASN A 172 -12.95 4.31 -9.07
N TYR A 173 -11.69 4.32 -9.46
CA TYR A 173 -10.63 3.53 -8.82
C TYR A 173 -9.48 4.44 -8.42
N ASP A 174 -9.01 4.29 -7.19
CA ASP A 174 -7.76 4.86 -6.74
C ASP A 174 -6.63 3.85 -6.90
N ASP A 175 -5.44 4.34 -7.22
CA ASP A 175 -4.21 3.60 -7.02
C ASP A 175 -3.68 3.91 -5.61
N VAL A 176 -3.33 2.87 -4.87
CA VAL A 176 -2.96 2.90 -3.46
C VAL A 176 -1.51 2.44 -3.35
N LEU A 177 -0.58 3.39 -3.22
CA LEU A 177 0.81 3.08 -2.93
C LEU A 177 0.94 2.67 -1.46
N MET A 178 1.42 1.45 -1.25
CA MET A 178 1.64 0.87 0.06
C MET A 178 3.11 0.58 0.29
N GLN A 179 3.53 0.70 1.55
CA GLN A 179 4.87 0.39 2.01
C GLN A 179 4.82 -0.63 3.16
N LYS A 180 5.79 -1.55 3.19
CA LYS A 180 6.06 -2.38 4.35
C LYS A 180 6.93 -1.63 5.36
N ASN A 181 6.44 -1.50 6.59
CA ASN A 181 7.19 -0.88 7.67
C ASN A 181 8.17 -1.87 8.34
N THR A 182 8.96 -1.39 9.30
CA THR A 182 10.01 -2.19 9.96
C THR A 182 9.48 -3.36 10.79
N ASP A 183 8.21 -3.30 11.20
CA ASP A 183 7.53 -4.38 11.92
C ASP A 183 6.92 -5.42 10.96
N GLY A 184 7.11 -5.24 9.64
CA GLY A 184 6.62 -6.14 8.61
C GLY A 184 5.15 -5.93 8.24
N VAL A 185 4.53 -4.84 8.69
CA VAL A 185 3.13 -4.48 8.42
C VAL A 185 3.06 -3.59 7.17
N TRP A 186 2.09 -3.86 6.31
CA TRP A 186 1.82 -3.05 5.13
C TRP A 186 0.88 -1.88 5.48
N GLU A 187 1.28 -0.68 5.12
CA GLU A 187 0.57 0.56 5.40
C GLU A 187 0.39 1.38 4.11
N VAL A 188 -0.71 2.12 4.03
CA VAL A 188 -0.98 3.03 2.91
C VAL A 188 -0.11 4.27 3.05
N LEU A 189 0.70 4.54 2.04
CA LEU A 189 1.60 5.69 1.98
C LEU A 189 0.97 6.85 1.21
N PHE A 190 0.27 6.52 0.10
CA PHE A 190 -0.36 7.52 -0.75
C PHE A 190 -1.54 6.91 -1.52
N VAL A 191 -2.57 7.70 -1.76
CA VAL A 191 -3.75 7.34 -2.57
C VAL A 191 -3.98 8.40 -3.64
N GLY A 192 -4.18 7.96 -4.88
CA GLY A 192 -4.54 8.83 -6.00
C GLY A 192 -4.36 8.13 -7.34
N ASN A 193 -4.50 8.87 -8.45
CA ASN A 193 -4.15 8.34 -9.77
C ASN A 193 -2.63 8.40 -10.03
N TYR A 194 -2.16 7.73 -11.09
CA TYR A 194 -0.75 7.74 -11.49
C TYR A 194 -0.12 9.13 -11.55
N TYR A 195 -0.84 10.13 -12.09
CA TYR A 195 -0.30 11.48 -12.24
C TYR A 195 -0.13 12.18 -10.90
N SER A 196 -1.09 12.03 -9.99
CA SER A 196 -1.02 12.58 -8.63
C SER A 196 0.14 11.96 -7.88
N ILE A 197 0.29 10.63 -7.93
CA ILE A 197 1.41 9.93 -7.30
C ILE A 197 2.75 10.37 -7.90
N LYS A 198 2.83 10.45 -9.24
CA LYS A 198 4.03 10.91 -9.95
C LYS A 198 4.40 12.33 -9.55
N ASP A 199 3.43 13.22 -9.52
CA ASP A 199 3.66 14.64 -9.27
C ASP A 199 4.01 14.90 -7.80
N ASP A 200 3.34 14.24 -6.86
CA ASP A 200 3.53 14.50 -5.43
C ASP A 200 4.75 13.78 -4.85
N LEU A 201 5.08 12.59 -5.37
CA LEU A 201 6.20 11.81 -4.86
C LEU A 201 7.48 11.94 -5.68
N PHE A 202 7.40 12.28 -6.96
CA PHE A 202 8.55 12.21 -7.88
C PHE A 202 8.86 13.51 -8.61
N LYS A 203 8.24 14.63 -8.23
CA LYS A 203 8.72 15.95 -8.66
C LYS A 203 10.07 16.27 -8.03
N LYS A 204 10.91 16.90 -8.84
CA LYS A 204 12.23 17.45 -8.47
C LYS A 204 12.08 18.80 -7.80
#